data_AF-A0A9P6BV62-F1
#
_entry.id   AF-A0A9P6BV62-F1
#
_cell.length_a   1.000
_cell.length_b   1.000
_cell.length_c   1.000
_cell.angle_alpha   90.00
_cell.angle_beta   90.00
_cell.angle_gamma   90.00
#
_symmetry.space_group_name_H-M   'P 1'
#
loop_
_entity.id
_entity.type
_entity.pdbx_description
1 polymer ?
#
loop_
_entity_poly.entity_id
_entity_poly.type
_entity_poly.pdbx_seq_one_letter_code
_entity_poly.pdbx_strand_id
1 'polypeptide(L)'
;AESNSATRDPPPKCHPDAHIQVREGLHNRIDGATRLIWTHGLPAGACKSAIMQTIAETVPACATLFFSRSSDPPRNDSKKVFTTLAYNPGVANDGYYRYIEARLSKDPLFQIS
;
A
#
# COMPACT_ATOMS: atom_id res chain seq x y z
N ALA A 1 -5.27 -6.67 12.30
CA ALA A 1 -4.77 -7.97 11.81
C ALA A 1 -3.82 -7.66 10.69
N GLU A 2 -2.54 -7.92 10.91
CA GLU A 2 -1.55 -7.95 9.85
C GLU A 2 -2.01 -8.95 8.79
N SER A 3 -2.19 -8.46 7.57
CA SER A 3 -2.38 -9.34 6.43
C SER A 3 -0.99 -9.83 6.08
N ASN A 4 -0.59 -10.97 6.64
CA ASN A 4 0.56 -11.71 6.14
C ASN A 4 0.36 -11.92 4.63
N SER A 5 1.30 -11.43 3.81
CA SER A 5 1.26 -11.50 2.34
C SER A 5 1.11 -12.93 1.82
N ALA A 6 1.41 -13.92 2.66
CA ALA A 6 1.17 -15.34 2.44
C ALA A 6 -0.31 -15.71 2.12
N THR A 7 -1.28 -14.86 2.45
CA THR A 7 -2.70 -15.09 2.07
C THR A 7 -3.00 -14.78 0.59
N ARG A 8 -2.03 -14.23 -0.14
CA ARG A 8 -2.14 -13.87 -1.56
C ARG A 8 -1.06 -14.57 -2.36
N ASP A 9 -0.77 -15.84 -2.07
CA ASP A 9 0.19 -16.62 -2.84
C ASP A 9 -0.52 -17.71 -3.69
N PRO A 10 -0.47 -17.64 -5.03
CA PRO A 10 0.08 -16.54 -5.82
C PRO A 10 -0.86 -15.32 -5.79
N PRO A 11 -0.32 -14.11 -5.98
CA PRO A 11 -1.16 -12.93 -5.96
C PRO A 11 -2.17 -12.97 -7.11
N PRO A 12 -3.35 -12.36 -6.95
CA PRO A 12 -4.32 -12.29 -8.02
C PRO A 12 -3.70 -11.51 -9.17
N LYS A 13 -3.32 -12.23 -10.23
CA LYS A 13 -2.79 -11.65 -11.47
C LYS A 13 -3.94 -11.47 -12.44
N CYS A 14 -4.01 -10.29 -13.06
CA CYS A 14 -4.83 -10.14 -14.26
C CYS A 14 -4.26 -11.04 -15.37
N HIS A 15 -5.12 -11.52 -16.25
CA HIS A 15 -4.67 -12.11 -17.51
C HIS A 15 -3.75 -11.08 -18.21
N PRO A 16 -2.60 -11.48 -18.78
CA PRO A 16 -1.62 -10.54 -19.33
C PRO A 16 -2.18 -9.60 -20.40
N ASP A 17 -3.21 -10.06 -21.13
CA ASP A 17 -3.89 -9.27 -22.16
C ASP A 17 -5.03 -8.39 -21.63
N ALA A 18 -5.43 -8.57 -20.38
CA ALA A 18 -6.49 -7.79 -19.78
C ALA A 18 -5.98 -6.39 -19.41
N HIS A 19 -6.75 -5.37 -19.80
CA HIS A 19 -6.55 -3.99 -19.35
C HIS A 19 -5.19 -3.36 -19.67
N ILE A 20 -4.51 -3.80 -20.75
CA ILE A 20 -3.22 -3.25 -21.21
C ILE A 20 -3.27 -1.72 -21.28
N GLN A 21 -4.29 -1.14 -21.95
CA GLN A 21 -4.41 0.32 -22.09
C GLN A 21 -4.51 1.05 -20.73
N VAL A 22 -5.17 0.44 -19.74
CA VAL A 22 -5.30 0.99 -18.39
C VAL A 22 -3.97 0.90 -17.66
N ARG A 23 -3.26 -0.23 -17.79
CA ARG A 23 -1.94 -0.43 -17.17
C ARG A 23 -0.90 0.53 -17.74
N GLU A 24 -0.80 0.64 -19.06
CA GLU A 24 0.11 1.59 -19.73
C GLU A 24 -0.22 3.04 -19.35
N GLY A 25 -1.52 3.39 -19.33
CA GLY A 25 -1.96 4.72 -18.91
C GLY A 25 -1.63 5.03 -17.44
N LEU A 26 -1.70 4.04 -16.56
CA LEU A 26 -1.30 4.18 -15.16
C LEU A 26 0.22 4.29 -15.01
N HIS A 27 0.98 3.47 -15.73
CA HIS A 27 2.44 3.50 -15.72
C HIS A 27 2.99 4.87 -16.11
N ASN A 28 2.47 5.44 -17.21
CA ASN A 28 2.89 6.75 -17.70
C ASN A 28 2.53 7.89 -16.74
N ARG A 29 1.58 7.66 -15.82
CA ARG A 29 1.19 8.62 -14.79
C ARG A 29 1.96 8.46 -13.50
N ILE A 30 2.73 7.39 -13.32
CA ILE A 30 3.63 7.25 -12.17
C ILE A 30 4.94 7.94 -12.56
N ASP A 31 4.91 9.25 -12.56
CA ASP A 31 6.12 10.06 -12.46
C ASP A 31 6.40 10.33 -10.98
N GLY A 32 7.66 10.56 -10.61
CA GLY A 32 8.04 10.84 -9.21
C GLY A 32 7.36 12.07 -8.59
N ALA A 33 6.52 12.80 -9.34
CA ALA A 33 5.73 13.94 -8.90
C ALA A 33 4.27 13.57 -8.56
N THR A 34 3.80 12.40 -8.96
CA THR A 34 2.40 12.00 -8.79
C THR A 34 2.09 11.62 -7.34
N ARG A 35 1.23 12.42 -6.71
CA ARG A 35 0.90 12.28 -5.28
C ARG A 35 -0.32 11.40 -5.00
N LEU A 36 -1.22 11.24 -5.97
CA LEU A 36 -2.41 10.42 -5.85
C LEU A 36 -2.95 10.03 -7.24
N ILE A 37 -3.17 8.74 -7.46
CA ILE A 37 -3.91 8.23 -8.62
C ILE A 37 -5.20 7.59 -8.14
N TRP A 38 -6.32 8.09 -8.65
CA TRP A 38 -7.65 7.55 -8.36
C TRP A 38 -8.21 6.81 -9.56
N THR A 39 -8.51 5.52 -9.40
CA THR A 39 -9.16 4.70 -10.44
C THR A 39 -10.57 4.32 -10.03
N HIS A 40 -11.56 4.84 -10.77
CA HIS A 40 -12.98 4.56 -10.58
C HIS A 40 -13.62 4.13 -11.92
N GLY A 41 -14.86 3.62 -11.87
CA GLY A 41 -15.66 3.35 -13.08
C GLY A 41 -15.50 1.95 -13.70
N LEU A 42 -14.52 1.14 -13.28
CA LEU A 42 -14.46 -0.26 -13.69
C LEU A 42 -15.54 -1.08 -12.96
N PRO A 43 -16.22 -2.04 -13.64
CA PRO A 43 -17.22 -2.92 -13.03
C PRO A 43 -16.73 -3.57 -11.73
N ALA A 44 -17.67 -3.89 -10.84
CA ALA A 44 -17.36 -4.76 -9.71
C ALA A 44 -16.78 -6.09 -10.25
N GLY A 45 -15.66 -6.56 -9.68
CA GLY A 45 -14.96 -7.74 -10.19
C GLY A 45 -13.96 -7.51 -11.32
N ALA A 46 -13.83 -6.30 -11.87
CA ALA A 46 -12.86 -5.96 -12.93
C ALA A 46 -11.39 -5.87 -12.45
N CYS A 47 -11.05 -6.58 -11.36
CA CYS A 47 -9.67 -6.77 -10.91
C CYS A 47 -8.85 -5.48 -10.70
N LYS A 48 -9.48 -4.37 -10.30
CA LYS A 48 -8.82 -3.09 -9.98
C LYS A 48 -7.59 -3.25 -9.07
N SER A 49 -7.73 -4.06 -8.01
CA SER A 49 -6.63 -4.36 -7.08
C SER A 49 -5.49 -5.15 -7.72
N ALA A 50 -5.79 -6.08 -8.65
CA ALA A 50 -4.79 -6.84 -9.38
C ALA A 50 -4.02 -5.96 -10.38
N ILE A 51 -4.69 -5.00 -11.03
CA ILE A 51 -4.05 -4.01 -11.91
C ILE A 51 -3.06 -3.16 -11.10
N MET A 52 -3.50 -2.61 -9.96
CA MET A 52 -2.64 -1.82 -9.08
C MET A 52 -1.47 -2.64 -8.52
N GLN A 53 -1.69 -3.91 -8.21
CA GLN A 53 -0.62 -4.81 -7.82
C GLN A 53 0.39 -5.05 -8.94
N THR A 54 -0.07 -5.31 -10.16
CA THR A 54 0.82 -5.52 -11.31
C THR A 54 1.70 -4.30 -11.56
N ILE A 55 1.17 -3.09 -11.39
CA ILE A 55 1.93 -1.84 -11.53
C ILE A 55 2.91 -1.64 -10.38
N ALA A 56 2.51 -1.97 -9.15
CA ALA A 56 3.40 -1.90 -8.00
C ALA A 56 4.62 -2.82 -8.13
N GLU A 57 4.46 -3.98 -8.77
CA GLU A 57 5.53 -4.96 -9.01
C GLU A 57 6.52 -4.51 -10.09
N THR A 58 6.14 -3.59 -10.98
CA THR A 58 6.97 -3.12 -12.10
C THR A 58 7.64 -1.78 -11.84
N VAL A 59 7.28 -1.06 -10.76
CA VAL A 59 7.92 0.21 -10.38
C VAL A 59 9.08 -0.05 -9.41
N PRO A 60 10.34 0.26 -9.78
CA PRO A 60 11.48 0.05 -8.90
C PRO A 60 11.44 1.00 -7.69
N ALA A 61 11.80 0.47 -6.52
CA ALA A 61 11.96 1.21 -5.26
C ALA A 61 10.69 1.79 -4.60
N CYS A 62 9.52 1.19 -4.81
CA CYS A 62 8.29 1.57 -4.10
C CYS A 62 7.93 0.57 -2.99
N ALA A 63 7.70 1.07 -1.77
CA ALA A 63 6.94 0.33 -0.77
C ALA A 63 5.46 0.39 -1.16
N THR A 64 4.83 -0.78 -1.35
CA THR A 64 3.42 -0.86 -1.74
C THR A 64 2.60 -1.41 -0.58
N LEU A 65 1.53 -0.70 -0.23
CA LEU A 65 0.62 -1.05 0.86
C LEU A 65 -0.81 -1.12 0.33
N PHE A 66 -1.51 -2.20 0.65
CA PHE A 66 -2.90 -2.41 0.25
C PHE A 66 -3.82 -2.33 1.47
N PHE A 67 -4.70 -1.34 1.49
CA PHE A 67 -5.76 -1.23 2.49
C PHE A 67 -7.06 -1.78 1.94
N SER A 68 -7.72 -2.64 2.71
CA SER A 68 -9.07 -3.12 2.42
C SER A 68 -10.04 -2.54 3.43
N ARG A 69 -11.17 -2.01 2.96
CA ARG A 69 -12.27 -1.64 3.83
C ARG A 69 -13.07 -2.90 4.17
N SER A 70 -12.98 -3.33 5.43
CA SER A 70 -13.79 -4.42 5.96
C SER A 70 -15.19 -3.93 6.35
N SER A 71 -16.18 -4.80 6.25
CA SER A 71 -17.53 -4.60 6.81
C SER A 71 -17.52 -4.54 8.35
N ASP A 72 -16.44 -4.98 9.00
CA ASP A 72 -16.29 -4.96 10.45
C ASP A 72 -15.85 -3.56 10.92
N PRO A 73 -16.70 -2.80 11.65
CA PRO A 73 -16.39 -1.43 12.07
C PRO A 73 -15.05 -1.27 12.83
N PRO A 74 -14.63 -2.20 13.72
CA PRO A 74 -13.35 -2.09 14.43
C PRO A 74 -12.11 -2.19 13.53
N ARG A 75 -12.26 -2.71 12.30
CA ARG A 75 -11.20 -2.89 11.31
C ARG A 75 -11.09 -1.70 10.35
N ASN A 76 -12.02 -0.74 10.41
CA ASN A 76 -12.02 0.46 9.58
C ASN A 76 -11.64 1.72 10.40
N ASP A 77 -10.60 1.60 11.22
CA ASP A 77 -10.08 2.71 12.02
C ASP A 77 -8.91 3.38 11.29
N SER A 78 -9.13 4.62 10.85
CA SER A 78 -8.12 5.45 10.19
C SER A 78 -6.85 5.66 11.02
N LYS A 79 -6.93 5.62 12.36
CA LYS A 79 -5.76 5.76 13.22
C LYS A 79 -4.79 4.60 13.07
N LYS A 80 -5.31 3.39 12.81
CA LYS A 80 -4.48 2.18 12.62
C LYS A 80 -3.69 2.20 11.31
N VAL A 81 -4.12 2.98 10.31
CA VAL A 81 -3.43 3.11 9.02
C VAL A 81 -2.02 3.67 9.22
N PHE A 82 -1.88 4.73 10.01
CA PHE A 82 -0.57 5.33 10.31
C PHE A 82 0.33 4.40 11.11
N THR A 83 -0.23 3.68 12.09
CA THR A 83 0.53 2.67 12.84
C THR A 83 1.05 1.57 11.92
N THR A 84 0.21 1.06 11.00
CA THR A 84 0.64 0.05 10.02
C THR A 84 1.70 0.58 9.05
N LEU A 85 1.60 1.85 8.64
CA LEU A 85 2.60 2.53 7.80
C LEU A 85 3.96 2.68 8.48
N ALA A 86 3.98 2.90 9.80
CA ALA A 86 5.22 2.98 10.58
C ALA A 86 5.81 1.59 10.86
N TYR A 87 4.96 0.66 11.28
CA TYR A 87 5.37 -0.66 11.74
C TYR A 87 5.90 -1.55 10.61
N ASN A 88 5.16 -1.69 9.50
CA ASN A 88 5.52 -2.67 8.46
C ASN A 88 6.90 -2.41 7.84
N PRO A 89 7.26 -1.19 7.42
CA PRO A 89 8.60 -0.93 6.91
C PRO A 89 9.65 -0.94 8.02
N GLY A 90 9.28 -0.63 9.27
CA GLY A 90 10.18 -0.71 10.43
C GLY A 90 10.65 -2.13 10.70
N VAL A 91 9.73 -3.10 10.71
CA VAL A 91 10.07 -4.52 10.89
C VAL A 91 10.90 -5.06 9.72
N ALA A 92 10.67 -4.56 8.49
CA ALA A 92 11.38 -5.02 7.31
C ALA A 92 12.75 -4.33 7.08
N ASN A 93 13.01 -3.19 7.74
CA ASN A 93 14.21 -2.39 7.51
C ASN A 93 14.67 -1.68 8.80
N ASP A 94 15.76 -2.16 9.38
CA ASP A 94 16.36 -1.62 10.60
C ASP A 94 16.72 -0.13 10.50
N GLY A 95 17.13 0.34 9.32
CA GLY A 95 17.44 1.76 9.09
C GLY A 95 16.20 2.63 9.22
N TYR A 96 15.07 2.18 8.68
CA TYR A 96 13.79 2.86 8.81
C TYR A 96 13.25 2.80 10.25
N TYR A 97 13.38 1.66 10.93
CA TYR A 97 13.04 1.54 12.35
C TYR A 97 13.80 2.57 13.19
N ARG A 98 15.13 2.63 13.05
CA ARG A 98 15.98 3.59 13.77
C ARG A 98 15.62 5.04 13.45
N TYR A 99 15.26 5.33 12.20
CA TYR A 99 14.82 6.66 11.80
C TYR A 99 13.53 7.07 12.55
N ILE A 100 12.54 6.18 12.61
CA ILE A 100 11.30 6.43 13.37
C ILE A 100 11.59 6.60 14.85
N GLU A 101 12.36 5.69 15.46
CA GLU A 101 12.71 5.73 16.89
C GLU A 101 13.45 7.03 17.26
N ALA A 102 14.42 7.45 16.44
CA ALA A 102 15.14 8.71 16.61
C ALA A 102 14.24 9.94 16.47
N ARG A 103 13.14 9.85 15.72
CA ARG A 103 12.16 10.94 15.59
C ARG A 103 11.19 10.97 16.76
N LEU A 104 10.69 9.80 17.19
CA LEU A 104 9.77 9.66 18.32
C LEU A 104 10.45 10.06 19.65
N SER A 105 11.71 9.69 19.85
CA SER A 105 12.48 10.12 21.03
C SER A 105 12.67 11.63 21.15
N LYS A 106 12.51 12.38 20.05
CA LYS A 106 12.56 13.85 20.01
C LYS A 106 11.19 14.50 20.03
N ASP A 107 10.11 13.72 20.03
CA ASP A 107 8.74 14.23 20.06
C ASP A 107 8.27 14.35 21.52
N PRO A 108 8.11 15.57 22.05
CA PRO A 108 7.67 15.78 23.43
C PRO A 108 6.22 15.31 23.67
N LEU A 109 5.39 15.14 22.63
CA LEU A 109 4.04 14.60 22.77
C LEU A 109 4.01 13.06 22.87
N PHE A 110 5.06 12.39 22.39
CA PHE A 110 5.17 10.93 22.43
C PHE A 110 5.83 10.43 23.73
N GLN A 111 6.55 11.28 24.45
CA GLN A 111 7.20 10.93 25.73
C GLN A 111 6.26 10.95 26.95
N ILE A 112 4.97 11.27 26.79
CA ILE A 112 4.00 11.42 27.90
C ILE A 112 2.85 10.41 27.79
N SER A 113 3.12 9.16 27.39
CA SER A 113 2.15 8.05 27.47
C SER A 113 2.65 6.91 28.33
#